data_AF-A0A6P5RYG4-F1
#
_entry.id   AF-A0A6P5RYG4-F1
#
_cell.length_a   1.000
_cell.length_b   1.000
_cell.length_c   1.000
_cell.angle_alpha   90.00
_cell.angle_beta   90.00
_cell.angle_gamma   90.00
#
_symmetry.space_group_name_H-M   'P 1'
#
loop_
_entity.id
_entity.type
_entity.pdbx_description
1 polymer ?
#
loop_
_entity_poly.entity_id
_entity_poly.type
_entity_poly.pdbx_seq_one_letter_code
_entity_poly.pdbx_strand_id
1 'polypeptide(L)'
;MEPQHQPTSCKTEDHHHHYLQNPSSSGSPRTTTLPTPTCCKCGAPTPMAAPPPSFSDISPPPNYRPIRAPAINLPPNPKHFLGFVAALSDSIRAKKISDPCHESTTIATIVSILQTLIQWVDEIPPTKQAARYGNVSFRSWHERLSQTSDSLVLQFLPEHLHASTIEIVPYFTDSFGNPSRIDYGTGHETNFAAWLYCLARMGVIKEEDYPAVVARVLVKYLDLMRKLQLVYCLEPAGSHGVWGLDDYHFLPFIFGSSQLIGHKYMKPKSIHNDDIVENFSKEYLYISGIEFIKKVKKGPFSEHSPLLDDISGVPNWNKVNSGLLKMYKAEVLEKVPIMQHFLFGWLIKWE
;
A
#
# COMPACT_ATOMS: atom_id res chain seq x y z
N MET A 1 -22.92 63.03 -13.37
CA MET A 1 -24.25 63.57 -13.75
C MET A 1 -24.67 62.92 -15.07
N GLU A 2 -25.96 62.98 -15.35
CA GLU A 2 -26.70 62.44 -16.51
C GLU A 2 -26.15 62.91 -17.88
N PRO A 3 -26.58 62.31 -19.00
CA PRO A 3 -27.94 62.57 -19.50
C PRO A 3 -28.88 61.34 -19.57
N GLN A 4 -30.15 61.54 -19.20
CA GLN A 4 -31.28 60.72 -19.65
C GLN A 4 -31.82 61.29 -20.97
N HIS A 5 -32.53 60.47 -21.77
CA HIS A 5 -33.80 60.88 -22.37
C HIS A 5 -34.73 59.66 -22.57
N GLN A 6 -36.02 59.89 -22.34
CA GLN A 6 -37.18 58.96 -22.36
C GLN A 6 -38.09 59.32 -23.57
N PRO A 7 -39.31 58.75 -23.80
CA PRO A 7 -40.07 57.67 -23.12
C PRO A 7 -40.27 56.45 -24.08
N THR A 8 -41.24 55.51 -24.04
CA THR A 8 -42.57 55.34 -23.41
C THR A 8 -42.81 53.86 -23.01
N SER A 9 -44.05 53.48 -22.62
CA SER A 9 -44.49 52.09 -22.49
C SER A 9 -45.98 51.91 -22.83
N CYS A 10 -46.39 50.71 -23.26
CA CYS A 10 -47.69 50.12 -22.91
C CYS A 10 -47.72 48.59 -23.13
N LYS A 11 -48.83 47.96 -22.72
CA LYS A 11 -49.18 46.52 -22.78
C LYS A 11 -49.95 46.24 -24.11
N THR A 12 -50.42 45.04 -24.50
CA THR A 12 -50.75 43.73 -23.86
C THR A 12 -50.13 42.56 -24.68
N GLU A 13 -50.54 41.27 -24.74
CA GLU A 13 -51.71 40.49 -24.26
C GLU A 13 -51.38 38.97 -24.16
N ASP A 14 -52.33 38.16 -23.65
CA ASP A 14 -52.17 36.71 -23.36
C ASP A 14 -52.58 35.77 -24.50
N HIS A 15 -51.95 34.59 -24.60
CA HIS A 15 -52.52 33.40 -25.26
C HIS A 15 -52.26 32.10 -24.50
N HIS A 16 -53.34 31.50 -23.99
CA HIS A 16 -53.37 30.13 -23.45
C HIS A 16 -53.38 29.09 -24.58
N HIS A 17 -52.89 27.88 -24.29
CA HIS A 17 -53.48 26.66 -24.85
C HIS A 17 -53.58 25.55 -23.79
N HIS A 18 -54.65 24.76 -23.88
CA HIS A 18 -55.08 23.80 -22.85
C HIS A 18 -54.72 22.35 -23.17
N TYR A 19 -54.73 21.51 -22.13
CA TYR A 19 -54.61 20.05 -22.17
C TYR A 19 -55.62 19.35 -23.11
N LEU A 20 -55.17 18.24 -23.71
CA LEU A 20 -55.96 17.02 -23.93
C LEU A 20 -55.11 15.80 -23.56
N GLN A 21 -55.73 14.72 -23.07
CA GLN A 21 -55.06 13.50 -22.61
C GLN A 21 -55.52 12.26 -23.38
N ASN A 22 -54.57 11.33 -23.60
CA ASN A 22 -54.79 9.87 -23.73
C ASN A 22 -55.56 9.37 -24.98
N PRO A 23 -55.48 8.06 -25.34
CA PRO A 23 -54.96 6.94 -24.55
C PRO A 23 -53.78 6.12 -25.14
N SER A 24 -53.28 5.27 -24.26
CA SER A 24 -52.23 4.25 -24.41
C SER A 24 -52.23 3.40 -25.69
N SER A 25 -51.02 3.11 -26.18
CA SER A 25 -50.69 1.81 -26.82
C SER A 25 -49.26 1.40 -26.43
N SER A 26 -48.99 0.10 -26.40
CA SER A 26 -47.73 -0.48 -25.90
C SER A 26 -46.69 -0.68 -27.02
N GLY A 27 -45.49 -0.12 -26.85
CA GLY A 27 -44.38 -0.29 -27.81
C GLY A 27 -43.04 -0.50 -27.09
N SER A 28 -42.41 -1.65 -27.32
CA SER A 28 -41.10 -1.99 -26.76
C SER A 28 -39.96 -1.25 -27.50
N PRO A 29 -38.99 -0.62 -26.80
CA PRO A 29 -37.84 -0.02 -27.46
C PRO A 29 -36.94 -1.10 -28.12
N ARG A 30 -36.60 -0.92 -29.39
CA ARG A 30 -35.54 -1.70 -30.05
C ARG A 30 -34.16 -1.24 -29.55
N THR A 31 -33.35 -2.18 -29.07
CA THR A 31 -31.95 -1.91 -28.72
C THR A 31 -31.10 -1.69 -29.98
N THR A 32 -30.58 -0.48 -30.16
CA THR A 32 -29.53 -0.19 -31.15
C THR A 32 -28.16 -0.54 -30.57
N THR A 33 -27.56 -1.64 -31.05
CA THR A 33 -26.22 -2.07 -30.61
C THR A 33 -25.11 -1.32 -31.35
N LEU A 34 -24.34 -0.51 -30.61
CA LEU A 34 -23.07 0.05 -31.10
C LEU A 34 -22.01 -1.06 -31.27
N PRO A 35 -21.14 -0.99 -32.31
CA PRO A 35 -20.12 -2.00 -32.54
C PRO A 35 -18.97 -1.93 -31.52
N THR A 36 -18.60 -3.07 -30.95
CA THR A 36 -17.51 -3.17 -29.96
C THR A 36 -16.13 -3.15 -30.62
N PRO A 37 -15.14 -2.36 -30.13
CA PRO A 37 -13.80 -2.37 -30.67
C PRO A 37 -13.03 -3.66 -30.32
N THR A 38 -12.55 -4.35 -31.34
CA THR A 38 -11.80 -5.62 -31.23
C THR A 38 -10.28 -5.41 -31.34
N CYS A 39 -9.51 -6.33 -30.76
CA CYS A 39 -8.05 -6.25 -30.78
C CYS A 39 -7.46 -6.54 -32.18
N CYS A 40 -6.73 -5.59 -32.75
CA CYS A 40 -6.14 -5.67 -34.10
C CYS A 40 -5.12 -6.81 -34.33
N LYS A 41 -4.77 -7.60 -33.32
CA LYS A 41 -3.87 -8.78 -33.44
C LYS A 41 -4.58 -10.13 -33.36
N CYS A 42 -5.82 -10.19 -32.85
CA CYS A 42 -6.50 -11.47 -32.60
C CYS A 42 -8.03 -11.45 -32.74
N GLY A 43 -8.64 -10.29 -33.03
CA GLY A 43 -10.10 -10.16 -33.20
C GLY A 43 -10.92 -10.30 -31.91
N ALA A 44 -10.29 -10.58 -30.77
CA ALA A 44 -10.98 -10.71 -29.49
C ALA A 44 -11.69 -9.39 -29.08
N PRO A 45 -12.89 -9.46 -28.48
CA PRO A 45 -13.52 -8.29 -27.86
C PRO A 45 -12.65 -7.73 -26.74
N THR A 46 -12.40 -6.42 -26.76
CA THR A 46 -11.63 -5.76 -25.71
C THR A 46 -12.57 -5.45 -24.54
N PRO A 47 -12.38 -6.02 -23.33
CA PRO A 47 -13.15 -5.61 -22.17
C PRO A 47 -12.65 -4.24 -21.72
N MET A 48 -13.30 -3.17 -22.18
CA MET A 48 -13.10 -1.86 -21.58
C MET A 48 -13.57 -1.96 -20.13
N ALA A 49 -12.68 -1.66 -19.19
CA ALA A 49 -13.08 -1.45 -17.80
C ALA A 49 -14.13 -0.32 -17.79
N ALA A 50 -15.26 -0.54 -17.13
CA ALA A 50 -16.26 0.50 -16.98
C ALA A 50 -15.61 1.70 -16.25
N PRO A 51 -15.87 2.95 -16.66
CA PRO A 51 -15.47 4.10 -15.86
C PRO A 51 -16.06 3.96 -14.45
N PRO A 52 -15.33 4.36 -13.40
CA PRO A 52 -15.84 4.23 -12.04
C PRO A 52 -17.17 5.02 -11.92
N PRO A 53 -18.18 4.47 -11.23
CA PRO A 53 -19.37 5.24 -10.91
C PRO A 53 -18.96 6.45 -10.07
N SER A 54 -19.68 7.56 -10.22
CA SER A 54 -19.45 8.79 -9.44
C SER A 54 -19.43 8.49 -7.95
N PHE A 55 -18.40 8.95 -7.23
CA PHE A 55 -18.37 8.92 -5.78
C PHE A 55 -19.60 9.68 -5.25
N SER A 56 -20.53 8.95 -4.62
CA SER A 56 -21.56 9.53 -3.76
C SER A 56 -20.99 9.76 -2.37
N ASP A 57 -21.27 10.92 -1.76
CA ASP A 57 -20.62 11.45 -0.54
C ASP A 57 -20.82 10.65 0.77
N ILE A 58 -21.26 9.39 0.69
CA ILE A 58 -21.45 8.49 1.83
C ILE A 58 -20.86 7.11 1.51
N SER A 59 -19.53 7.05 1.34
CA SER A 59 -18.79 5.80 1.56
C SER A 59 -18.59 5.64 3.07
N PRO A 60 -19.11 4.58 3.72
CA PRO A 60 -18.84 4.36 5.14
C PRO A 60 -17.36 4.04 5.37
N PRO A 61 -16.80 4.36 6.55
CA PRO A 61 -15.42 4.03 6.87
C PRO A 61 -15.19 2.50 6.80
N PRO A 62 -13.96 2.05 6.51
CA PRO A 62 -13.66 0.64 6.35
C PRO A 62 -13.91 -0.09 7.68
N ASN A 63 -14.80 -1.08 7.64
CA ASN A 63 -15.32 -1.70 8.85
C ASN A 63 -14.48 -2.90 9.26
N TYR A 64 -14.02 -2.92 10.52
CA TYR A 64 -13.46 -4.12 11.15
C TYR A 64 -14.50 -5.25 11.14
N ARG A 65 -14.27 -6.31 10.35
CA ARG A 65 -15.12 -7.51 10.27
C ARG A 65 -14.48 -8.62 11.11
N PRO A 66 -14.98 -8.96 12.31
CA PRO A 66 -14.33 -9.94 13.17
C PRO A 66 -14.40 -11.36 12.56
N ILE A 67 -13.26 -11.89 12.10
CA ILE A 67 -13.17 -13.24 11.53
C ILE A 67 -13.36 -14.26 12.65
N ARG A 68 -14.50 -14.96 12.67
CA ARG A 68 -14.77 -16.08 13.59
C ARG A 68 -14.57 -17.41 12.88
N ALA A 69 -13.66 -18.24 13.39
CA ALA A 69 -13.65 -19.66 13.01
C ALA A 69 -15.01 -20.30 13.38
N PRO A 70 -15.60 -21.17 12.53
CA PRO A 70 -14.99 -21.86 11.40
C PRO A 70 -15.22 -21.21 10.01
N ALA A 71 -15.63 -19.94 9.92
CA ALA A 71 -15.99 -19.30 8.65
C ALA A 71 -14.78 -18.86 7.81
N ILE A 72 -13.90 -19.79 7.43
CA ILE A 72 -12.79 -19.53 6.49
C ILE A 72 -13.30 -19.52 5.04
N ASN A 73 -14.11 -18.51 4.74
CA ASN A 73 -14.18 -17.92 3.41
C ASN A 73 -13.43 -16.59 3.50
N LEU A 74 -12.11 -16.65 3.34
CA LEU A 74 -11.32 -15.47 2.96
C LEU A 74 -11.93 -14.86 1.69
N PRO A 75 -11.81 -13.55 1.46
CA PRO A 75 -12.28 -12.92 0.23
C PRO A 75 -11.81 -13.70 -1.01
N PRO A 76 -12.60 -13.82 -2.08
CA PRO A 76 -12.13 -14.44 -3.33
C PRO A 76 -11.08 -13.56 -4.07
N ASN A 77 -10.83 -12.35 -3.55
CA ASN A 77 -10.07 -11.28 -4.19
C ASN A 77 -8.60 -11.00 -3.77
N PRO A 78 -7.87 -11.81 -2.95
CA PRO A 78 -6.43 -11.57 -2.71
C PRO A 78 -5.60 -11.71 -3.98
N LYS A 79 -6.18 -12.24 -5.08
CA LYS A 79 -5.58 -12.25 -6.42
C LYS A 79 -5.19 -10.85 -6.93
N HIS A 80 -6.00 -9.82 -6.69
CA HIS A 80 -5.66 -8.46 -7.15
C HIS A 80 -4.60 -7.81 -6.26
N PHE A 81 -4.69 -7.93 -4.93
CA PHE A 81 -3.70 -7.38 -4.01
C PHE A 81 -2.33 -8.09 -4.11
N LEU A 82 -2.31 -9.42 -4.12
CA LEU A 82 -1.09 -10.19 -4.38
C LEU A 82 -0.57 -9.97 -5.81
N GLY A 83 -1.46 -9.71 -6.77
CA GLY A 83 -1.11 -9.29 -8.13
C GLY A 83 -0.37 -7.95 -8.16
N PHE A 84 -0.80 -6.97 -7.37
CA PHE A 84 -0.09 -5.69 -7.19
C PHE A 84 1.28 -5.88 -6.52
N VAL A 85 1.38 -6.70 -5.46
CA VAL A 85 2.67 -7.04 -4.84
C VAL A 85 3.59 -7.76 -5.86
N ALA A 86 3.06 -8.65 -6.69
CA ALA A 86 3.83 -9.29 -7.76
C ALA A 86 4.26 -8.29 -8.86
N ALA A 87 3.42 -7.31 -9.21
CA ALA A 87 3.75 -6.26 -10.18
C ALA A 87 4.83 -5.31 -9.66
N LEU A 88 4.75 -4.87 -8.40
CA LEU A 88 5.83 -4.13 -7.73
C LEU A 88 7.13 -4.95 -7.73
N SER A 89 7.05 -6.24 -7.39
CA SER A 89 8.20 -7.15 -7.43
C SER A 89 8.82 -7.26 -8.82
N ASP A 90 8.02 -7.38 -9.89
CA ASP A 90 8.57 -7.49 -11.25
C ASP A 90 9.14 -6.14 -11.75
N SER A 91 8.52 -5.01 -11.36
CA SER A 91 8.97 -3.67 -11.74
C SER A 91 10.41 -3.35 -11.32
N ILE A 92 10.90 -3.98 -10.25
CA ILE A 92 12.27 -3.84 -9.72
C ILE A 92 13.20 -5.01 -10.09
N ARG A 93 12.75 -5.95 -10.93
CA ARG A 93 13.56 -7.12 -11.35
C ARG A 93 14.91 -6.67 -11.92
N ALA A 94 15.99 -7.23 -11.36
CA ALA A 94 17.38 -6.94 -11.74
C ALA A 94 17.85 -5.47 -11.59
N LYS A 95 17.10 -4.61 -10.89
CA LYS A 95 17.46 -3.19 -10.64
C LYS A 95 17.98 -2.97 -9.21
N LYS A 96 18.88 -2.02 -9.04
CA LYS A 96 19.33 -1.51 -7.73
C LYS A 96 18.36 -0.48 -7.15
N ILE A 97 18.59 -0.12 -5.88
CA ILE A 97 17.99 1.08 -5.27
C ILE A 97 18.52 2.36 -5.96
N SER A 98 19.82 2.45 -6.25
CA SER A 98 20.41 3.65 -6.90
C SER A 98 20.02 3.86 -8.37
N ASP A 99 19.37 2.89 -9.02
CA ASP A 99 19.10 2.99 -10.45
C ASP A 99 18.07 4.09 -10.76
N PRO A 100 18.22 4.83 -11.88
CA PRO A 100 17.22 5.80 -12.32
C PRO A 100 15.87 5.15 -12.65
N CYS A 101 14.79 5.79 -12.23
CA CYS A 101 13.42 5.40 -12.56
C CYS A 101 12.54 6.65 -12.79
N HIS A 102 11.29 6.44 -13.21
CA HIS A 102 10.30 7.52 -13.23
C HIS A 102 9.82 7.80 -11.80
N GLU A 103 9.82 9.07 -11.41
CA GLU A 103 9.43 9.55 -10.09
C GLU A 103 8.44 10.70 -10.29
N SER A 104 7.14 10.43 -10.18
CA SER A 104 6.11 11.47 -10.27
C SER A 104 6.09 12.38 -9.03
N THR A 105 5.41 13.52 -9.14
CA THR A 105 5.16 14.43 -8.01
C THR A 105 4.48 13.71 -6.84
N THR A 106 3.57 12.77 -7.12
CA THR A 106 2.94 11.91 -6.10
C THR A 106 4.00 11.17 -5.28
N ILE A 107 4.93 10.49 -5.95
CA ILE A 107 6.00 9.71 -5.30
C ILE A 107 6.94 10.63 -4.51
N ALA A 108 7.33 11.76 -5.08
CA ALA A 108 8.17 12.74 -4.39
C ALA A 108 7.52 13.27 -3.10
N THR A 109 6.22 13.60 -3.15
CA THR A 109 5.46 14.04 -1.97
C THR A 109 5.30 12.93 -0.93
N ILE A 110 5.04 11.68 -1.32
CA ILE A 110 4.98 10.54 -0.38
C ILE A 110 6.33 10.31 0.32
N VAL A 111 7.45 10.40 -0.40
CA VAL A 111 8.79 10.31 0.18
C VAL A 111 9.06 11.48 1.14
N SER A 112 8.59 12.69 0.82
CA SER A 112 8.67 13.87 1.69
C SER A 112 7.86 13.67 2.99
N ILE A 113 6.63 13.18 2.89
CA ILE A 113 5.77 12.86 4.04
C ILE A 113 6.46 11.84 4.97
N LEU A 114 6.98 10.74 4.43
CA LEU A 114 7.71 9.75 5.21
C LEU A 114 8.99 10.35 5.84
N GLN A 115 9.64 11.30 5.18
CA GLN A 115 10.81 12.01 5.73
C GLN A 115 10.44 12.98 6.87
N THR A 116 9.25 13.60 6.85
CA THR A 116 8.68 14.34 7.98
C THR A 116 8.33 13.41 9.15
N LEU A 117 7.71 12.25 8.87
CA LEU A 117 7.42 11.24 9.89
C LEU A 117 8.69 10.75 10.61
N ILE A 118 9.81 10.66 9.90
CA ILE A 118 11.14 10.35 10.46
C ILE A 118 11.64 11.46 11.41
N GLN A 119 11.42 12.73 11.07
CA GLN A 119 11.84 13.88 11.89
C GLN A 119 11.06 13.95 13.20
N TRP A 120 9.77 13.59 13.20
CA TRP A 120 8.96 13.50 14.42
C TRP A 120 9.48 12.47 15.43
N VAL A 121 10.31 11.50 15.02
CA VAL A 121 10.97 10.57 15.95
C VAL A 121 12.15 11.24 16.69
N ASP A 122 12.74 12.29 16.13
CA ASP A 122 13.76 13.11 16.82
C ASP A 122 13.11 14.14 17.75
N GLU A 123 11.97 14.69 17.34
CA GLU A 123 11.17 15.65 18.13
C GLU A 123 10.44 15.03 19.33
N ILE A 124 10.19 13.71 19.29
CA ILE A 124 9.47 12.96 20.33
C ILE A 124 10.43 11.91 20.92
N PRO A 125 11.43 12.32 21.72
CA PRO A 125 12.42 11.39 22.25
C PRO A 125 11.82 10.32 23.17
N PRO A 126 12.46 9.15 23.31
CA PRO A 126 11.98 8.07 24.16
C PRO A 126 12.01 8.48 25.64
N THR A 127 10.89 8.27 26.33
CA THR A 127 10.74 8.59 27.75
C THR A 127 11.57 7.63 28.60
N LYS A 128 12.24 8.13 29.65
CA LYS A 128 12.94 7.27 30.62
C LYS A 128 11.93 6.41 31.38
N GLN A 129 11.96 5.10 31.15
CA GLN A 129 11.07 4.12 31.76
C GLN A 129 11.83 2.89 32.26
N ALA A 130 11.25 2.15 33.21
CA ALA A 130 11.84 0.91 33.72
C ALA A 130 11.60 -0.31 32.81
N ALA A 131 10.59 -0.26 31.93
CA ALA A 131 10.29 -1.34 30.99
C ALA A 131 11.26 -1.33 29.80
N ARG A 132 11.87 -2.49 29.52
CA ARG A 132 12.87 -2.68 28.46
C ARG A 132 12.31 -2.56 27.04
N TYR A 133 11.05 -2.91 26.85
CA TYR A 133 10.32 -2.90 25.59
C TYR A 133 9.15 -1.93 25.68
N GLY A 134 8.60 -1.54 24.53
CA GLY A 134 7.42 -0.69 24.42
C GLY A 134 7.59 0.70 25.06
N ASN A 135 8.32 1.61 24.42
CA ASN A 135 8.47 2.97 24.93
C ASN A 135 7.20 3.79 24.73
N VAL A 136 6.65 4.33 25.82
CA VAL A 136 5.38 5.07 25.80
C VAL A 136 5.38 6.31 24.91
N SER A 137 6.54 6.89 24.58
CA SER A 137 6.65 8.02 23.62
C SER A 137 6.12 7.67 22.22
N PHE A 138 6.09 6.39 21.82
CA PHE A 138 5.47 5.96 20.56
C PHE A 138 3.99 6.37 20.47
N ARG A 139 3.28 6.41 21.60
CA ARG A 139 1.86 6.83 21.64
C ARG A 139 1.70 8.29 21.21
N SER A 140 2.58 9.17 21.67
CA SER A 140 2.57 10.59 21.27
C SER A 140 2.98 10.80 19.80
N TRP A 141 3.86 9.94 19.25
CA TRP A 141 4.19 9.94 17.83
C TRP A 141 3.01 9.46 16.97
N HIS A 142 2.35 8.37 17.36
CA HIS A 142 1.19 7.82 16.64
C HIS A 142 -0.06 8.68 16.78
N GLU A 143 -0.25 9.33 17.93
CA GLU A 143 -1.29 10.34 18.15
C GLU A 143 -1.09 11.54 17.21
N ARG A 144 0.13 12.07 17.09
CA ARG A 144 0.44 13.14 16.13
C ARG A 144 0.15 12.70 14.69
N LEU A 145 0.54 11.49 14.29
CA LEU A 145 0.20 10.90 13.00
C LEU A 145 -1.33 10.86 12.79
N SER A 146 -2.08 10.38 13.76
CA SER A 146 -3.55 10.26 13.68
C SER A 146 -4.27 11.62 13.66
N GLN A 147 -3.68 12.66 14.24
CA GLN A 147 -4.19 14.04 14.20
C GLN A 147 -3.85 14.78 12.89
N THR A 148 -2.98 14.22 12.05
CA THR A 148 -2.45 14.90 10.83
C THR A 148 -2.57 14.06 9.56
N SER A 149 -3.02 12.81 9.63
CA SER A 149 -3.03 11.88 8.51
C SER A 149 -3.79 12.39 7.28
N ASP A 150 -4.94 13.04 7.46
CA ASP A 150 -5.69 13.65 6.37
C ASP A 150 -4.90 14.81 5.72
N SER A 151 -4.32 15.72 6.51
CA SER A 151 -3.54 16.85 5.98
C SER A 151 -2.17 16.45 5.41
N LEU A 152 -1.69 15.23 5.69
CA LEU A 152 -0.59 14.58 4.97
C LEU A 152 -1.07 14.01 3.62
N VAL A 153 -2.13 13.21 3.61
CA VAL A 153 -2.66 12.55 2.41
C VAL A 153 -3.16 13.56 1.36
N LEU A 154 -3.80 14.65 1.80
CA LEU A 154 -4.31 15.71 0.91
C LEU A 154 -3.21 16.51 0.18
N GLN A 155 -1.92 16.33 0.51
CA GLN A 155 -0.80 17.01 -0.19
C GLN A 155 -0.53 16.47 -1.60
N PHE A 156 -0.97 15.24 -1.89
CA PHE A 156 -0.80 14.61 -3.21
C PHE A 156 -2.13 14.09 -3.79
N LEU A 157 -3.18 13.97 -2.99
CA LEU A 157 -4.48 13.46 -3.44
C LEU A 157 -5.23 14.53 -4.27
N PRO A 158 -5.64 14.23 -5.51
CA PRO A 158 -6.45 15.14 -6.33
C PRO A 158 -7.80 15.48 -5.67
N GLU A 159 -8.28 16.72 -5.86
CA GLU A 159 -9.51 17.25 -5.26
C GLU A 159 -10.75 16.35 -5.47
N HIS A 160 -10.93 15.84 -6.69
CA HIS A 160 -12.02 14.92 -7.05
C HIS A 160 -11.94 13.53 -6.37
N LEU A 161 -10.87 13.25 -5.62
CA LEU A 161 -10.68 12.05 -4.81
C LEU A 161 -10.62 12.36 -3.31
N HIS A 162 -10.79 13.61 -2.85
CA HIS A 162 -10.71 13.95 -1.42
C HIS A 162 -11.71 13.18 -0.55
N ALA A 163 -12.90 12.86 -1.07
CA ALA A 163 -13.88 11.99 -0.39
C ALA A 163 -13.36 10.57 -0.09
N SER A 164 -12.25 10.12 -0.72
CA SER A 164 -11.65 8.81 -0.46
C SER A 164 -10.79 8.74 0.80
N THR A 165 -10.44 9.86 1.46
CA THR A 165 -9.63 9.84 2.69
C THR A 165 -10.26 8.95 3.77
N ILE A 166 -11.60 8.92 3.87
CA ILE A 166 -12.35 8.08 4.80
C ILE A 166 -12.05 6.57 4.67
N GLU A 167 -11.58 6.10 3.50
CA GLU A 167 -11.07 4.75 3.32
C GLU A 167 -9.52 4.69 3.35
N ILE A 168 -8.80 5.61 2.71
CA ILE A 168 -7.34 5.48 2.58
C ILE A 168 -6.55 5.91 3.84
N VAL A 169 -7.03 6.87 4.62
CA VAL A 169 -6.36 7.32 5.86
C VAL A 169 -6.25 6.19 6.89
N PRO A 170 -7.29 5.38 7.17
CA PRO A 170 -7.19 4.22 8.06
C PRO A 170 -6.06 3.23 7.71
N TYR A 171 -5.85 2.86 6.45
CA TYR A 171 -4.72 1.99 6.09
C TYR A 171 -3.37 2.69 6.36
N PHE A 172 -3.28 4.00 6.13
CA PHE A 172 -2.08 4.80 6.39
C PHE A 172 -1.76 4.89 7.88
N THR A 173 -2.72 5.21 8.76
CA THR A 173 -2.48 5.31 10.21
C THR A 173 -2.11 3.96 10.85
N ASP A 174 -2.69 2.86 10.36
CA ASP A 174 -2.35 1.49 10.79
C ASP A 174 -1.10 0.92 10.10
N SER A 175 -0.41 1.67 9.23
CA SER A 175 0.81 1.21 8.53
C SER A 175 2.07 1.15 9.42
N PHE A 176 2.04 1.73 10.61
CA PHE A 176 3.26 2.05 11.39
C PHE A 176 3.34 1.40 12.79
N GLY A 177 2.43 0.46 13.10
CA GLY A 177 2.35 -0.23 14.40
C GLY A 177 1.13 0.16 15.22
N ASN A 178 0.93 -0.49 16.37
CA ASN A 178 -0.24 -0.24 17.23
C ASN A 178 0.13 0.56 18.50
N PRO A 179 -0.48 1.73 18.77
CA PRO A 179 -0.11 2.57 19.92
C PRO A 179 -0.44 1.95 21.28
N SER A 180 -1.50 1.13 21.36
CA SER A 180 -1.92 0.50 22.61
C SER A 180 -0.93 -0.58 23.04
N ARG A 181 -0.55 -1.47 22.11
CA ARG A 181 0.39 -2.59 22.35
C ARG A 181 1.86 -2.18 22.25
N ILE A 182 2.16 -1.09 21.53
CA ILE A 182 3.52 -0.62 21.20
C ILE A 182 4.30 -1.71 20.43
N ASP A 183 3.62 -2.31 19.44
CA ASP A 183 4.14 -3.37 18.59
C ASP A 183 4.05 -3.02 17.09
N TYR A 184 4.84 -3.72 16.28
CA TYR A 184 4.83 -3.64 14.82
C TYR A 184 5.12 -5.02 14.21
N GLY A 185 4.66 -5.28 12.99
CA GLY A 185 4.90 -6.55 12.29
C GLY A 185 4.27 -6.57 10.91
N THR A 186 4.29 -7.74 10.28
CA THR A 186 3.92 -7.92 8.86
C THR A 186 2.49 -7.49 8.52
N GLY A 187 1.55 -7.50 9.47
CA GLY A 187 0.20 -6.94 9.26
C GLY A 187 0.19 -5.43 9.03
N HIS A 188 1.03 -4.68 9.75
CA HIS A 188 1.20 -3.24 9.56
C HIS A 188 1.94 -2.92 8.25
N GLU A 189 2.93 -3.74 7.88
CA GLU A 189 3.55 -3.68 6.53
C GLU A 189 2.53 -3.97 5.41
N THR A 190 1.63 -4.93 5.65
CA THR A 190 0.54 -5.27 4.71
C THR A 190 -0.44 -4.11 4.56
N ASN A 191 -0.75 -3.37 5.64
CA ASN A 191 -1.56 -2.14 5.57
C ASN A 191 -0.85 -1.02 4.78
N PHE A 192 0.48 -0.89 4.86
CA PHE A 192 1.21 0.06 4.02
C PHE A 192 1.15 -0.30 2.52
N ALA A 193 1.31 -1.58 2.19
CA ALA A 193 1.10 -2.05 0.82
C ALA A 193 -0.36 -1.93 0.36
N ALA A 194 -1.33 -2.10 1.26
CA ALA A 194 -2.75 -1.89 0.99
C ALA A 194 -3.09 -0.43 0.68
N TRP A 195 -2.50 0.51 1.42
CA TRP A 195 -2.59 1.95 1.12
C TRP A 195 -2.03 2.28 -0.27
N LEU A 196 -0.83 1.78 -0.59
CA LEU A 196 -0.23 1.94 -1.93
C LEU A 196 -1.10 1.31 -3.05
N TYR A 197 -1.70 0.15 -2.78
CA TYR A 197 -2.65 -0.51 -3.69
C TYR A 197 -3.93 0.32 -3.88
N CYS A 198 -4.47 0.93 -2.83
CA CYS A 198 -5.60 1.84 -2.90
C CYS A 198 -5.30 3.07 -3.77
N LEU A 199 -4.12 3.68 -3.63
CA LEU A 199 -3.67 4.79 -4.48
C LEU A 199 -3.49 4.38 -5.94
N ALA A 200 -2.94 3.18 -6.19
CA ALA A 200 -2.83 2.62 -7.54
C ALA A 200 -4.21 2.30 -8.16
N ARG A 201 -5.15 1.76 -7.37
CA ARG A 201 -6.54 1.50 -7.77
C ARG A 201 -7.32 2.76 -8.16
N MET A 202 -6.91 3.93 -7.67
CA MET A 202 -7.50 5.23 -8.02
C MET A 202 -6.71 5.98 -9.11
N GLY A 203 -5.61 5.41 -9.63
CA GLY A 203 -4.76 6.05 -10.63
C GLY A 203 -3.90 7.22 -10.11
N VAL A 204 -3.82 7.38 -8.78
CA VAL A 204 -2.97 8.40 -8.11
C VAL A 204 -1.50 8.00 -8.17
N ILE A 205 -1.24 6.69 -8.12
CA ILE A 205 0.02 6.03 -8.47
C ILE A 205 -0.25 5.21 -9.74
N LYS A 206 0.71 5.15 -10.67
CA LYS A 206 0.59 4.39 -11.92
C LYS A 206 1.66 3.30 -12.05
N GLU A 207 1.55 2.44 -13.05
CA GLU A 207 2.57 1.41 -13.33
C GLU A 207 3.95 2.00 -13.65
N GLU A 208 4.01 3.22 -14.22
CA GLU A 208 5.24 3.97 -14.45
C GLU A 208 5.97 4.35 -13.15
N ASP A 209 5.24 4.54 -12.04
CA ASP A 209 5.79 4.82 -10.71
C ASP A 209 6.29 3.56 -9.97
N TYR A 210 5.86 2.35 -10.35
CA TYR A 210 6.07 1.12 -9.55
C TYR A 210 7.55 0.86 -9.16
N PRO A 211 8.56 1.10 -10.02
CA PRO A 211 9.96 0.99 -9.61
C PRO A 211 10.34 1.97 -8.50
N ALA A 212 9.77 3.18 -8.48
CA ALA A 212 10.01 4.18 -7.44
C ALA A 212 9.18 3.95 -6.17
N VAL A 213 7.99 3.35 -6.28
CA VAL A 213 7.25 2.83 -5.11
C VAL A 213 8.13 1.85 -4.31
N VAL A 214 8.91 1.01 -5.00
CA VAL A 214 9.86 0.11 -4.34
C VAL A 214 11.17 0.82 -3.96
N ALA A 215 11.84 1.49 -4.90
CA ALA A 215 13.20 2.03 -4.72
C ALA A 215 13.28 3.41 -4.04
N ARG A 216 12.15 4.04 -3.72
CA ARG A 216 12.07 5.33 -3.00
C ARG A 216 11.12 5.24 -1.81
N VAL A 217 9.85 4.96 -2.07
CA VAL A 217 8.78 4.98 -1.04
C VAL A 217 9.00 3.88 -0.01
N LEU A 218 9.17 2.63 -0.42
CA LEU A 218 9.42 1.54 0.52
C LEU A 218 10.79 1.68 1.22
N VAL A 219 11.84 2.12 0.53
CA VAL A 219 13.14 2.40 1.17
C VAL A 219 12.96 3.42 2.31
N LYS A 220 12.25 4.52 2.07
CA LYS A 220 11.99 5.56 3.08
C LYS A 220 11.03 5.09 4.19
N TYR A 221 10.10 4.19 3.89
CA TYR A 221 9.26 3.51 4.88
C TYR A 221 10.09 2.59 5.79
N LEU A 222 11.05 1.85 5.25
CA LEU A 222 11.95 1.00 6.04
C LEU A 222 12.93 1.82 6.90
N ASP A 223 13.43 2.95 6.40
CA ASP A 223 14.18 3.92 7.23
C ASP A 223 13.37 4.33 8.47
N LEU A 224 12.09 4.70 8.26
CA LEU A 224 11.17 5.08 9.32
C LEU A 224 10.90 3.91 10.28
N MET A 225 10.52 2.74 9.76
CA MET A 225 10.14 1.62 10.61
C MET A 225 11.31 1.12 11.46
N ARG A 226 12.51 1.03 10.89
CA ARG A 226 13.73 0.68 11.64
C ARG A 226 14.05 1.72 12.72
N LYS A 227 13.81 3.01 12.45
CA LYS A 227 13.98 4.08 13.44
C LYS A 227 12.96 3.95 14.57
N LEU A 228 11.68 3.72 14.26
CA LEU A 228 10.62 3.50 15.26
C LEU A 228 10.91 2.27 16.14
N GLN A 229 11.24 1.13 15.52
CA GLN A 229 11.62 -0.12 16.18
C GLN A 229 12.77 0.08 17.18
N LEU A 230 13.83 0.80 16.77
CA LEU A 230 15.02 1.02 17.61
C LEU A 230 14.84 2.12 18.67
N VAL A 231 14.20 3.25 18.33
CA VAL A 231 14.05 4.39 19.25
C VAL A 231 12.99 4.10 20.32
N TYR A 232 11.88 3.47 19.94
CA TYR A 232 10.78 3.16 20.87
C TYR A 232 10.77 1.71 21.35
N CYS A 233 11.74 0.87 20.97
CA CYS A 233 11.83 -0.54 21.38
C CYS A 233 10.51 -1.30 21.15
N LEU A 234 9.92 -1.14 19.96
CA LEU A 234 8.64 -1.78 19.60
C LEU A 234 8.74 -3.31 19.72
N GLU A 235 7.64 -3.97 20.03
CA GLU A 235 7.59 -5.44 20.11
C GLU A 235 7.23 -6.10 18.76
N PRO A 236 7.73 -7.32 18.44
CA PRO A 236 7.36 -8.08 17.25
C PRO A 236 5.90 -8.61 17.28
N ALA A 237 5.01 -7.90 16.59
CA ALA A 237 3.58 -8.22 16.48
C ALA A 237 3.33 -9.49 15.67
N GLY A 238 2.58 -10.44 16.24
CA GLY A 238 2.21 -11.70 15.57
C GLY A 238 3.38 -12.65 15.32
N SER A 239 4.47 -12.51 16.07
CA SER A 239 5.72 -13.24 15.81
C SER A 239 5.59 -14.77 15.88
N HIS A 240 6.18 -15.43 14.88
CA HIS A 240 6.33 -16.88 14.81
C HIS A 240 7.55 -17.41 15.62
N GLY A 241 8.10 -16.57 16.50
CA GLY A 241 9.44 -16.77 17.07
C GLY A 241 10.49 -16.92 15.97
N VAL A 242 11.47 -17.80 16.18
CA VAL A 242 12.56 -18.10 15.22
C VAL A 242 12.09 -18.68 13.87
N TRP A 243 10.81 -19.09 13.76
CA TRP A 243 10.24 -19.61 12.52
C TRP A 243 9.60 -18.54 11.62
N GLY A 244 9.65 -17.27 12.03
CA GLY A 244 9.36 -16.15 11.14
C GLY A 244 10.44 -15.97 10.06
N LEU A 245 10.11 -15.27 8.97
CA LEU A 245 11.11 -14.86 7.98
C LEU A 245 12.02 -13.76 8.57
N ASP A 246 11.41 -12.81 9.26
CA ASP A 246 12.02 -11.77 10.08
C ASP A 246 11.03 -11.44 11.22
N ASP A 247 11.48 -10.69 12.22
CA ASP A 247 10.63 -10.27 13.36
C ASP A 247 9.54 -9.28 12.94
N TYR A 248 9.76 -8.51 11.87
CA TYR A 248 8.95 -7.35 11.51
C TYR A 248 8.49 -7.31 10.05
N HIS A 249 9.34 -7.73 9.11
CA HIS A 249 9.21 -7.42 7.69
C HIS A 249 9.13 -8.66 6.78
N PHE A 250 8.45 -8.54 5.64
CA PHE A 250 8.34 -9.59 4.63
C PHE A 250 8.57 -9.05 3.20
N LEU A 251 7.91 -7.96 2.84
CA LEU A 251 7.99 -7.34 1.51
C LEU A 251 9.43 -6.98 1.04
N PRO A 252 10.36 -6.53 1.91
CA PRO A 252 11.74 -6.23 1.49
C PRO A 252 12.48 -7.47 0.95
N PHE A 253 12.15 -8.66 1.46
CA PHE A 253 12.71 -9.92 0.97
C PHE A 253 12.07 -10.36 -0.35
N ILE A 254 10.77 -10.10 -0.56
CA ILE A 254 10.13 -10.31 -1.88
C ILE A 254 10.81 -9.43 -2.92
N PHE A 255 10.79 -8.11 -2.74
CA PHE A 255 11.26 -7.18 -3.74
C PHE A 255 12.79 -7.25 -3.91
N GLY A 256 13.54 -7.35 -2.81
CA GLY A 256 14.99 -7.49 -2.83
C GLY A 256 15.48 -8.79 -3.46
N SER A 257 14.73 -9.89 -3.36
CA SER A 257 15.07 -11.10 -4.11
C SER A 257 14.81 -10.93 -5.61
N SER A 258 13.83 -10.10 -6.01
CA SER A 258 13.61 -9.72 -7.41
C SER A 258 14.75 -8.86 -7.99
N GLN A 259 15.23 -7.88 -7.22
CA GLN A 259 16.40 -7.06 -7.57
C GLN A 259 17.66 -7.92 -7.88
N LEU A 260 17.75 -9.10 -7.27
CA LEU A 260 18.89 -10.02 -7.42
C LEU A 260 18.65 -11.13 -8.46
N ILE A 261 17.50 -11.17 -9.14
CA ILE A 261 17.26 -12.11 -10.24
C ILE A 261 18.22 -11.83 -11.39
N GLY A 262 18.85 -12.89 -11.91
CA GLY A 262 19.86 -12.79 -12.97
C GLY A 262 21.23 -12.27 -12.51
N HIS A 263 21.38 -11.83 -11.25
CA HIS A 263 22.62 -11.23 -10.77
C HIS A 263 23.81 -12.19 -10.90
N LYS A 264 24.89 -11.72 -11.55
CA LYS A 264 26.00 -12.57 -12.03
C LYS A 264 26.73 -13.27 -10.88
N TYR A 265 27.10 -12.54 -9.83
CA TYR A 265 27.95 -13.04 -8.75
C TYR A 265 27.18 -13.42 -7.49
N MET A 266 26.51 -12.47 -6.80
CA MET A 266 25.70 -12.75 -5.61
C MET A 266 24.59 -13.78 -5.88
N LYS A 267 24.50 -14.82 -5.02
CA LYS A 267 23.47 -15.87 -4.99
C LYS A 267 22.81 -15.88 -3.60
N PRO A 268 21.73 -16.63 -3.33
CA PRO A 268 21.08 -16.65 -2.01
C PRO A 268 22.06 -16.90 -0.84
N LYS A 269 22.98 -17.87 -0.96
CA LYS A 269 24.06 -18.11 0.01
C LYS A 269 25.04 -16.95 0.26
N SER A 270 25.02 -15.89 -0.55
CA SER A 270 25.91 -14.72 -0.38
C SER A 270 25.56 -13.87 0.83
N ILE A 271 24.38 -14.06 1.45
CA ILE A 271 24.00 -13.38 2.70
C ILE A 271 24.94 -13.71 3.88
N HIS A 272 25.70 -14.79 3.78
CA HIS A 272 26.68 -15.22 4.80
C HIS A 272 28.07 -14.62 4.64
N ASN A 273 28.37 -13.94 3.54
CA ASN A 273 29.62 -13.19 3.40
C ASN A 273 29.38 -11.74 3.84
N ASP A 274 30.03 -11.33 4.93
CA ASP A 274 29.80 -10.01 5.52
C ASP A 274 30.30 -8.86 4.64
N ASP A 275 31.36 -9.06 3.84
CA ASP A 275 31.84 -8.06 2.87
C ASP A 275 30.74 -7.71 1.85
N ILE A 276 30.02 -8.72 1.34
CA ILE A 276 28.88 -8.54 0.44
C ILE A 276 27.71 -7.86 1.16
N VAL A 277 27.47 -8.17 2.44
CA VAL A 277 26.40 -7.52 3.21
C VAL A 277 26.70 -6.03 3.39
N GLU A 278 27.88 -5.67 3.89
CA GLU A 278 28.27 -4.27 4.15
C GLU A 278 28.38 -3.43 2.87
N ASN A 279 28.93 -3.98 1.79
CA ASN A 279 29.13 -3.21 0.54
C ASN A 279 27.86 -3.08 -0.32
N PHE A 280 26.85 -3.93 -0.15
CA PHE A 280 25.65 -3.95 -1.02
C PHE A 280 24.31 -3.76 -0.29
N SER A 281 24.29 -3.60 1.03
CA SER A 281 23.06 -3.33 1.82
C SER A 281 22.28 -2.10 1.36
N LYS A 282 22.98 -1.07 0.88
CA LYS A 282 22.40 0.20 0.38
C LYS A 282 21.77 0.07 -1.00
N GLU A 283 22.07 -0.99 -1.75
CA GLU A 283 21.63 -1.16 -3.14
C GLU A 283 20.54 -2.22 -3.32
N TYR A 284 20.40 -3.15 -2.36
CA TYR A 284 19.51 -4.30 -2.46
C TYR A 284 18.73 -4.51 -1.16
N LEU A 285 17.39 -4.40 -1.22
CA LEU A 285 16.48 -4.51 -0.07
C LEU A 285 16.67 -5.80 0.74
N TYR A 286 16.96 -6.92 0.07
CA TYR A 286 17.23 -8.21 0.74
C TYR A 286 18.49 -8.13 1.60
N ILE A 287 19.56 -7.56 1.05
CA ILE A 287 20.85 -7.41 1.73
C ILE A 287 20.74 -6.39 2.86
N SER A 288 19.95 -5.32 2.67
CA SER A 288 19.57 -4.38 3.74
C SER A 288 18.84 -5.08 4.89
N GLY A 289 17.94 -6.03 4.61
CA GLY A 289 17.28 -6.85 5.62
C GLY A 289 18.27 -7.68 6.44
N ILE A 290 19.17 -8.38 5.75
CA ILE A 290 20.23 -9.20 6.39
C ILE A 290 21.20 -8.36 7.23
N GLU A 291 21.62 -7.19 6.74
CA GLU A 291 22.47 -6.24 7.48
C GLU A 291 21.79 -5.84 8.80
N PHE A 292 20.51 -5.43 8.73
CA PHE A 292 19.75 -5.03 9.91
C PHE A 292 19.60 -6.17 10.92
N ILE A 293 19.26 -7.37 10.44
CA ILE A 293 19.15 -8.58 11.28
C ILE A 293 20.48 -8.89 11.99
N LYS A 294 21.60 -8.95 11.26
CA LYS A 294 22.95 -9.19 11.83
C LYS A 294 23.38 -8.10 12.82
N LYS A 295 22.93 -6.86 12.60
CA LYS A 295 23.18 -5.73 13.49
C LYS A 295 22.41 -5.84 14.81
N VAL A 296 21.13 -6.22 14.79
CA VAL A 296 20.28 -6.24 15.99
C VAL A 296 20.30 -7.57 16.75
N LYS A 297 20.31 -8.71 16.05
CA LYS A 297 20.41 -10.05 16.65
C LYS A 297 21.88 -10.41 16.94
N LYS A 298 22.12 -11.43 17.77
CA LYS A 298 23.46 -11.87 18.22
C LYS A 298 23.50 -13.39 18.30
N GLY A 299 24.69 -13.97 18.13
CA GLY A 299 24.88 -15.41 17.91
C GLY A 299 24.95 -15.76 16.41
N PRO A 300 25.07 -17.05 16.06
CA PRO A 300 25.05 -17.52 14.67
C PRO A 300 23.72 -17.20 13.96
N PHE A 301 23.81 -16.86 12.68
CA PHE A 301 22.64 -16.47 11.88
C PHE A 301 21.60 -17.60 11.76
N SER A 302 22.08 -18.84 11.66
CA SER A 302 21.26 -20.06 11.62
C SER A 302 20.48 -20.34 12.92
N GLU A 303 20.92 -19.80 14.06
CA GLU A 303 20.22 -19.98 15.34
C GLU A 303 19.08 -18.96 15.53
N HIS A 304 19.31 -17.71 15.10
CA HIS A 304 18.37 -16.60 15.34
C HIS A 304 17.48 -16.22 14.15
N SER A 305 17.78 -16.77 12.97
CA SER A 305 17.09 -16.57 11.69
C SER A 305 17.12 -17.84 10.79
N PRO A 306 16.82 -19.05 11.31
CA PRO A 306 16.97 -20.31 10.58
C PRO A 306 16.24 -20.34 9.23
N LEU A 307 15.06 -19.73 9.11
CA LEU A 307 14.32 -19.74 7.85
C LEU A 307 15.02 -18.95 6.72
N LEU A 308 15.72 -17.85 7.05
CA LEU A 308 16.54 -17.13 6.07
C LEU A 308 17.83 -17.91 5.74
N ASP A 309 18.36 -18.68 6.69
CA ASP A 309 19.51 -19.57 6.51
C ASP A 309 19.18 -20.71 5.52
N ASP A 310 18.05 -21.40 5.73
CA ASP A 310 17.50 -22.40 4.80
C ASP A 310 17.23 -21.82 3.40
N ILE A 311 16.64 -20.61 3.32
CA ILE A 311 16.39 -19.91 2.05
C ILE A 311 17.70 -19.56 1.32
N SER A 312 18.81 -19.38 2.04
CA SER A 312 20.14 -19.18 1.45
C SER A 312 20.61 -20.40 0.63
N GLY A 313 20.15 -21.60 0.97
CA GLY A 313 20.42 -22.85 0.25
C GLY A 313 19.69 -22.97 -1.10
N VAL A 314 18.71 -22.11 -1.38
CA VAL A 314 17.96 -22.11 -2.64
C VAL A 314 18.90 -21.71 -3.80
N PRO A 315 18.96 -22.47 -4.92
CA PRO A 315 20.05 -22.32 -5.88
C PRO A 315 20.03 -21.03 -6.72
N ASN A 316 18.94 -20.26 -6.72
CA ASN A 316 18.88 -18.95 -7.38
C ASN A 316 17.74 -18.05 -6.86
N TRP A 317 17.94 -16.74 -7.01
CA TRP A 317 17.00 -15.70 -6.59
C TRP A 317 15.61 -15.77 -7.24
N ASN A 318 15.48 -16.28 -8.48
CA ASN A 318 14.17 -16.42 -9.12
C ASN A 318 13.30 -17.49 -8.42
N LYS A 319 13.92 -18.57 -7.92
CA LYS A 319 13.25 -19.53 -7.03
C LYS A 319 12.95 -18.93 -5.64
N VAL A 320 13.86 -18.13 -5.07
CA VAL A 320 13.61 -17.42 -3.78
C VAL A 320 12.39 -16.50 -3.90
N ASN A 321 12.38 -15.58 -4.86
CA ASN A 321 11.26 -14.65 -5.08
C ASN A 321 9.93 -15.38 -5.33
N SER A 322 9.94 -16.43 -6.17
CA SER A 322 8.77 -17.27 -6.44
C SER A 322 8.28 -18.07 -5.22
N GLY A 323 9.18 -18.38 -4.28
CA GLY A 323 8.86 -19.01 -3.00
C GLY A 323 8.28 -18.00 -2.01
N LEU A 324 8.91 -16.84 -1.86
CA LEU A 324 8.48 -15.77 -0.96
C LEU A 324 7.12 -15.19 -1.34
N LEU A 325 6.78 -15.03 -2.62
CA LEU A 325 5.43 -14.64 -3.03
C LEU A 325 4.35 -15.65 -2.60
N LYS A 326 4.67 -16.95 -2.60
CA LYS A 326 3.76 -18.01 -2.13
C LYS A 326 3.68 -18.06 -0.60
N MET A 327 4.81 -17.91 0.08
CA MET A 327 4.87 -17.87 1.54
C MET A 327 4.17 -16.62 2.09
N TYR A 328 4.32 -15.45 1.48
CA TYR A 328 3.58 -14.23 1.85
C TYR A 328 2.06 -14.46 1.77
N LYS A 329 1.59 -15.14 0.71
CA LYS A 329 0.18 -15.54 0.62
C LYS A 329 -0.24 -16.42 1.80
N ALA A 330 0.47 -17.53 2.05
CA ALA A 330 0.06 -18.51 3.06
C ALA A 330 0.25 -18.04 4.52
N GLU A 331 1.37 -17.38 4.81
CA GLU A 331 1.79 -17.02 6.17
C GLU A 331 1.41 -15.59 6.58
N VAL A 332 1.01 -14.73 5.63
CA VAL A 332 0.49 -13.38 5.92
C VAL A 332 -0.97 -13.25 5.44
N LEU A 333 -1.23 -13.36 4.14
CA LEU A 333 -2.55 -13.02 3.55
C LEU A 333 -3.66 -14.05 3.80
N GLU A 334 -3.33 -15.26 4.22
CA GLU A 334 -4.30 -16.31 4.60
C GLU A 334 -4.26 -16.60 6.12
N LYS A 335 -3.50 -15.80 6.88
CA LYS A 335 -3.21 -16.02 8.31
C LYS A 335 -4.17 -15.22 9.18
N VAL A 336 -5.13 -15.91 9.82
CA VAL A 336 -6.20 -15.27 10.61
C VAL A 336 -5.69 -14.28 11.68
N PRO A 337 -4.68 -14.57 12.52
CA PRO A 337 -4.15 -13.61 13.50
C PRO A 337 -3.64 -12.27 12.91
N ILE A 338 -3.26 -12.27 11.64
CA ILE A 338 -2.82 -11.06 10.90
C ILE A 338 -4.04 -10.43 10.23
N MET A 339 -4.73 -11.19 9.38
CA MET A 339 -5.83 -10.68 8.54
C MET A 339 -7.11 -10.32 9.31
N GLN A 340 -7.27 -10.76 10.57
CA GLN A 340 -8.35 -10.29 11.44
C GLN A 340 -8.28 -8.77 11.69
N HIS A 341 -7.09 -8.17 11.62
CA HIS A 341 -6.87 -6.73 11.78
C HIS A 341 -6.81 -5.96 10.45
N PHE A 342 -6.97 -6.66 9.32
CA PHE A 342 -6.94 -6.02 8.01
C PHE A 342 -8.27 -5.30 7.72
N LEU A 343 -8.18 -4.11 7.15
CA LEU A 343 -9.32 -3.24 6.88
C LEU A 343 -9.96 -3.57 5.51
N PHE A 344 -11.29 -3.39 5.41
CA PHE A 344 -12.04 -3.66 4.18
C PHE A 344 -13.07 -2.55 3.91
N GLY A 345 -13.14 -2.11 2.65
CA GLY A 345 -14.00 -1.03 2.16
C GLY A 345 -14.37 -1.21 0.68
N TRP A 346 -14.37 -0.12 -0.08
CA TRP A 346 -14.71 -0.09 -1.52
C TRP A 346 -13.46 -0.28 -2.41
N LEU A 347 -12.30 0.20 -1.96
CA LEU A 347 -11.00 -0.01 -2.59
C LEU A 347 -10.42 -1.40 -2.28
N ILE A 348 -10.71 -1.97 -1.11
CA ILE A 348 -10.42 -3.39 -0.83
C ILE A 348 -11.66 -4.09 -0.29
N LYS A 349 -12.37 -4.81 -1.17
CA LYS A 349 -13.60 -5.54 -0.82
C LYS A 349 -13.30 -6.84 -0.08
N TRP A 350 -14.23 -7.22 0.79
CA TRP A 350 -14.30 -8.57 1.39
C TRP A 350 -14.86 -9.63 0.40
N GLU A 351 -15.36 -9.19 -0.76
CA GLU A 351 -16.14 -9.96 -1.74
C GLU A 351 -15.51 -9.93 -3.16
#